data_AF-A0A1V5PDL6-F1
#
_entry.id   AF-A0A1V5PDL6-F1
#
_cell.length_a   1.000
_cell.length_b   1.000
_cell.length_c   1.000
_cell.angle_alpha   90.00
_cell.angle_beta   90.00
_cell.angle_gamma   90.00
#
_symmetry.space_group_name_H-M   'P 1'
#
loop_
_entity.id
_entity.type
_entity.pdbx_description
1 polymer ?
#
loop_
_entity_poly.entity_id
_entity_poly.type
_entity_poly.pdbx_seq_one_letter_code
_entity_poly.pdbx_strand_id
1 'polypeptide(L)'
;MALYRYSFRPGKGLYTDMNAIRRDEDLDNLHSIYVDQWDWEKVITKRERNLDYLKQTVQAIVTCICHTLDTVSAHYPQVRMSIRREVSFITAQELEDCYPDVEPEQREYLYAKEHGTVFIMKIGGKLRSGRPHSGRAPDYDDWELNGDIIFYYPLLDCAMEISSMGIRVDGKALDRQLTLSNCNERRELLFHRLLLKDELPLSIGGGIGQSRMCMLLLNKAHIGEVQSSIWDERTMDECSQAGIVLL
;
A
#
# COMPACT_ATOMS: atom_id res chain seq x y z
N MET A 1 -12.46 -7.04 -12.73
CA MET A 1 -13.42 -7.25 -13.85
C MET A 1 -14.56 -6.22 -13.93
N ALA A 2 -14.98 -5.56 -12.84
CA ALA A 2 -16.11 -4.63 -12.86
C ALA A 2 -15.94 -3.48 -13.88
N LEU A 3 -14.75 -2.87 -13.95
CA LEU A 3 -14.43 -1.81 -14.93
C LEU A 3 -14.74 -2.23 -16.38
N TYR A 4 -14.41 -3.48 -16.73
CA TYR A 4 -14.69 -4.05 -18.04
C TYR A 4 -16.20 -4.27 -18.26
N ARG A 5 -16.86 -5.00 -17.35
CA ARG A 5 -18.29 -5.37 -17.48
C ARG A 5 -19.20 -4.15 -17.60
N TYR A 6 -18.89 -3.09 -16.86
CA TYR A 6 -19.65 -1.85 -16.87
C TYR A 6 -19.07 -0.78 -17.81
N SER A 7 -18.10 -1.14 -18.66
CA SER A 7 -17.55 -0.28 -19.71
C SER A 7 -17.06 1.10 -19.22
N PHE A 8 -16.33 1.11 -18.10
CA PHE A 8 -15.72 2.33 -17.58
C PHE A 8 -14.75 2.93 -18.60
N ARG A 9 -14.78 4.25 -18.76
CA ARG A 9 -13.94 5.00 -19.71
C ARG A 9 -12.66 5.50 -19.02
N PRO A 10 -11.58 5.79 -19.78
CA PRO A 10 -10.36 6.37 -19.20
C PRO A 10 -10.64 7.59 -18.31
N GLY A 11 -9.96 7.64 -17.16
CA GLY A 11 -10.16 8.65 -16.13
C GLY A 11 -11.36 8.39 -15.20
N LYS A 12 -12.12 7.30 -15.41
CA LYS A 12 -13.19 6.85 -14.50
C LYS A 12 -12.75 5.60 -13.76
N GLY A 13 -13.22 5.48 -12.53
CA GLY A 13 -12.89 4.39 -11.63
C GLY A 13 -13.98 4.18 -10.59
N LEU A 14 -13.75 3.21 -9.72
CA LEU A 14 -14.58 2.91 -8.58
C LEU A 14 -13.68 2.75 -7.34
N TYR A 15 -14.29 2.83 -6.17
CA TYR A 15 -13.70 2.34 -4.94
C TYR A 15 -14.79 1.61 -4.14
N THR A 16 -14.36 0.81 -3.17
CA THR A 16 -15.26 0.15 -2.22
C THR A 16 -14.65 0.20 -0.83
N ASP A 17 -15.51 0.19 0.18
CA ASP A 17 -15.12 -0.15 1.55
C ASP A 17 -14.95 -1.67 1.60
N MET A 18 -13.69 -2.11 1.51
CA MET A 18 -13.32 -3.52 1.50
C MET A 18 -13.01 -3.97 2.92
N ASN A 19 -13.56 -5.12 3.30
CA ASN A 19 -13.32 -5.77 4.57
C ASN A 19 -12.81 -7.19 4.30
N ALA A 20 -11.67 -7.54 4.89
CA ALA A 20 -11.04 -8.84 4.76
C ALA A 20 -10.60 -9.40 6.12
N ILE A 21 -10.47 -10.72 6.19
CA ILE A 21 -9.90 -11.42 7.33
C ILE A 21 -8.57 -12.04 6.88
N ARG A 22 -7.48 -11.62 7.52
CA ARG A 22 -6.14 -12.22 7.36
C ARG A 22 -5.82 -13.04 8.58
N ARG A 23 -6.28 -14.30 8.57
CA ARG A 23 -6.20 -15.21 9.71
C ARG A 23 -4.76 -15.58 10.12
N ASP A 24 -3.82 -15.49 9.18
CA ASP A 24 -2.42 -15.93 9.34
C ASP A 24 -1.48 -14.71 9.46
N GLU A 25 -2.00 -13.56 9.91
CA GLU A 25 -1.25 -12.31 10.13
C GLU A 25 -0.59 -12.30 11.52
N ASP A 26 0.66 -11.86 11.59
CA ASP A 26 1.33 -11.59 12.87
C ASP A 26 0.79 -10.28 13.44
N LEU A 27 0.21 -10.32 14.64
CA LEU A 27 -0.45 -9.17 15.26
C LEU A 27 0.55 -8.26 15.98
N ASP A 28 0.43 -6.96 15.76
CA ASP A 28 1.20 -5.93 16.46
C ASP A 28 0.39 -4.61 16.50
N ASN A 29 1.06 -3.51 16.88
CA ASN A 29 0.45 -2.19 16.92
C ASN A 29 -0.17 -1.73 15.58
N LEU A 30 0.30 -2.23 14.44
CA LEU A 30 -0.07 -1.84 13.07
C LEU A 30 -0.83 -2.95 12.30
N HIS A 31 -0.84 -4.19 12.80
CA HIS A 31 -1.35 -5.38 12.13
C HIS A 31 -2.49 -6.02 12.93
N SER A 32 -3.59 -6.33 12.23
CA SER A 32 -4.84 -6.86 12.77
C SER A 32 -5.32 -8.01 11.88
N ILE A 33 -5.97 -9.02 12.46
CA ILE A 33 -6.65 -10.06 11.66
C ILE A 33 -7.76 -9.47 10.77
N TYR A 34 -8.35 -8.34 11.19
CA TYR A 34 -9.37 -7.64 10.45
C TYR A 34 -8.73 -6.48 9.67
N VAL A 35 -8.89 -6.51 8.35
CA VAL A 35 -8.30 -5.53 7.44
C VAL A 35 -9.40 -4.80 6.71
N ASP A 36 -9.39 -3.48 6.81
CA ASP A 36 -10.28 -2.59 6.08
C ASP A 36 -9.49 -1.71 5.10
N GLN A 37 -10.01 -1.52 3.89
CA GLN A 37 -9.36 -0.68 2.89
C GLN A 37 -10.37 0.14 2.09
N TRP A 38 -9.97 1.34 1.67
CA TRP A 38 -10.49 1.88 0.41
C TRP A 38 -9.76 1.17 -0.72
N ASP A 39 -10.41 0.14 -1.26
CA ASP A 39 -9.90 -0.61 -2.41
C ASP A 39 -10.45 0.04 -3.68
N TRP A 40 -9.56 0.59 -4.50
CA TRP A 40 -9.91 1.47 -5.61
C TRP A 40 -9.21 1.09 -6.91
N GLU A 41 -9.88 1.36 -8.03
CA GLU A 41 -9.38 1.03 -9.36
C GLU A 41 -9.88 2.07 -10.38
N LYS A 42 -8.99 2.54 -11.26
CA LYS A 42 -9.27 3.56 -12.28
C LYS A 42 -8.75 3.13 -13.65
N VAL A 43 -9.58 3.27 -14.69
CA VAL A 43 -9.19 3.00 -16.08
C VAL A 43 -8.21 4.05 -16.56
N ILE A 44 -7.13 3.61 -17.21
CA ILE A 44 -6.09 4.46 -17.80
C ILE A 44 -5.94 4.18 -19.30
N THR A 45 -5.30 5.11 -19.99
CA THR A 45 -4.87 4.96 -21.38
C THR A 45 -3.49 4.31 -21.46
N LYS A 46 -3.12 3.81 -22.64
CA LYS A 46 -1.76 3.31 -22.91
C LYS A 46 -0.68 4.39 -22.68
N ARG A 47 -1.01 5.67 -22.91
CA ARG A 47 -0.08 6.78 -22.71
C ARG A 47 0.19 7.05 -21.23
N GLU A 48 -0.80 6.84 -20.37
CA GLU A 48 -0.70 6.98 -18.92
C GLU A 48 0.03 5.80 -18.25
N ARG A 49 0.36 4.74 -18.99
CA ARG A 49 1.13 3.60 -18.47
C ARG A 49 2.63 3.93 -18.36
N ASN A 50 2.99 4.84 -17.47
CA ASN A 50 4.37 5.27 -17.25
C ASN A 50 4.61 5.71 -15.79
N LEU A 51 5.89 5.89 -15.43
CA LEU A 51 6.27 6.28 -14.08
C LEU A 51 5.76 7.67 -13.66
N ASP A 52 5.70 8.63 -14.58
CA ASP A 52 5.24 9.98 -14.26
C ASP A 52 3.78 9.98 -13.81
N TYR A 53 2.93 9.21 -14.49
CA TYR A 53 1.53 9.07 -14.11
C TYR A 53 1.33 8.36 -12.77
N LEU A 54 2.15 7.34 -12.49
CA LEU A 54 2.17 6.68 -11.17
C LEU A 54 2.52 7.70 -10.07
N LYS A 55 3.61 8.44 -10.24
CA LYS A 55 4.07 9.45 -9.27
C LYS A 55 3.04 10.56 -9.07
N GLN A 56 2.41 11.06 -10.13
CA GLN A 56 1.33 12.04 -10.06
C GLN A 56 0.13 11.51 -9.27
N THR A 57 -0.23 10.23 -9.46
CA THR A 57 -1.35 9.61 -8.73
C THR A 57 -1.02 9.48 -7.25
N VAL A 58 0.20 9.06 -6.91
CA VAL A 58 0.68 8.98 -5.52
C VAL A 58 0.64 10.35 -4.85
N GLN A 59 1.15 11.40 -5.51
CA GLN A 59 1.13 12.77 -4.99
C GLN A 59 -0.30 13.26 -4.72
N ALA A 60 -1.25 12.93 -5.59
CA ALA A 60 -2.66 13.28 -5.39
C ALA A 60 -3.26 12.58 -4.16
N ILE A 61 -2.92 11.29 -3.94
CA ILE A 61 -3.37 10.52 -2.76
C ILE A 61 -2.77 11.10 -1.49
N VAL A 62 -1.46 11.34 -1.44
CA VAL A 62 -0.79 11.95 -0.28
C VAL A 62 -1.36 13.33 0.02
N THR A 63 -1.60 14.16 -1.01
CA THR A 63 -2.23 15.47 -0.85
C THR A 63 -3.63 15.35 -0.20
N CYS A 64 -4.42 14.36 -0.61
CA CYS A 64 -5.74 14.08 -0.02
C CYS A 64 -5.62 13.69 1.47
N ILE A 65 -4.65 12.84 1.81
CA ILE A 65 -4.37 12.44 3.20
C ILE A 65 -3.97 13.66 4.03
N CYS A 66 -3.09 14.53 3.52
CA CYS A 66 -2.69 15.75 4.22
C CYS A 66 -3.86 16.72 4.45
N HIS A 67 -4.75 16.92 3.47
CA HIS A 67 -5.95 17.75 3.66
C HIS A 67 -6.91 17.16 4.70
N THR A 68 -7.01 15.83 4.73
CA THR A 68 -7.80 15.13 5.76
C THR A 68 -7.20 15.37 7.14
N LEU A 69 -5.87 15.28 7.27
CA LEU A 69 -5.16 15.61 8.51
C LEU A 69 -5.42 17.06 8.95
N ASP A 70 -5.29 18.04 8.04
CA ASP A 70 -5.57 19.45 8.37
C ASP A 70 -6.98 19.62 8.92
N THR A 71 -7.95 18.93 8.31
CA THR A 71 -9.36 18.97 8.72
C THR A 71 -9.55 18.34 10.10
N VAL A 72 -8.92 17.19 10.37
CA VAL A 72 -8.94 16.52 11.66
C VAL A 72 -8.30 17.40 12.74
N SER A 73 -7.12 17.96 12.48
CA SER A 73 -6.42 18.84 13.42
C SER A 73 -7.19 20.13 13.70
N ALA A 74 -7.93 20.66 12.73
CA ALA A 74 -8.80 21.82 12.94
C ALA A 74 -9.99 21.51 13.86
N HIS A 75 -10.59 20.31 13.74
CA HIS A 75 -11.72 19.90 14.59
C HIS A 75 -11.28 19.40 15.97
N TYR A 76 -10.10 18.79 16.06
CA TYR A 76 -9.55 18.19 17.27
C TYR A 76 -8.14 18.75 17.55
N PRO A 77 -8.01 19.97 18.12
CA PRO A 77 -6.72 20.62 18.34
C PRO A 77 -5.75 19.85 19.25
N GLN A 78 -6.23 18.86 19.99
CA GLN A 78 -5.41 17.95 20.80
C GLN A 78 -4.62 16.94 19.95
N VAL A 79 -5.03 16.68 18.70
CA VAL A 79 -4.32 15.76 17.79
C VAL A 79 -3.05 16.44 17.30
N ARG A 80 -1.91 15.97 17.81
CA ARG A 80 -0.56 16.45 17.44
C ARG A 80 0.08 15.50 16.45
N MET A 81 -0.28 15.64 15.18
CA MET A 81 0.32 14.88 14.08
C MET A 81 0.62 15.80 12.91
N SER A 82 1.71 15.53 12.20
CA SER A 82 2.09 16.26 10.99
C SER A 82 2.68 15.30 9.97
N ILE A 83 2.27 15.44 8.71
CA ILE A 83 2.76 14.64 7.59
C ILE A 83 3.56 15.55 6.65
N ARG A 84 4.69 15.06 6.13
CA ARG A 84 5.42 15.78 5.08
C ARG A 84 4.67 15.67 3.76
N ARG A 85 4.25 16.79 3.20
CA ARG A 85 3.45 16.80 1.95
C ARG A 85 4.26 16.37 0.73
N GLU A 86 5.55 16.65 0.74
CA GLU A 86 6.47 16.26 -0.34
C GLU A 86 6.80 14.77 -0.22
N VAL A 87 6.51 14.04 -1.30
CA VAL A 87 6.78 12.60 -1.40
C VAL A 87 8.19 12.39 -1.94
N SER A 88 9.03 11.70 -1.18
CA SER A 88 10.31 11.19 -1.67
C SER A 88 10.09 9.88 -2.43
N PHE A 89 10.58 9.82 -3.67
CA PHE A 89 10.45 8.65 -4.53
C PHE A 89 11.78 7.92 -4.61
N ILE A 90 11.78 6.62 -4.29
CA ILE A 90 12.95 5.76 -4.40
C ILE A 90 12.52 4.39 -4.94
N THR A 91 13.33 3.74 -5.76
CA THR A 91 13.08 2.34 -6.13
C THR A 91 13.59 1.40 -5.05
N ALA A 92 13.01 0.20 -4.95
CA ALA A 92 13.47 -0.85 -4.07
C ALA A 92 14.97 -1.18 -4.25
N GLN A 93 15.48 -1.11 -5.48
CA GLN A 93 16.91 -1.31 -5.74
C GLN A 93 17.78 -0.14 -5.26
N GLU A 94 17.36 1.10 -5.49
CA GLU A 94 18.08 2.27 -4.97
C GLU A 94 18.09 2.27 -3.44
N LEU A 95 17.00 1.84 -2.81
CA LEU A 95 16.91 1.70 -1.36
C LEU A 95 17.85 0.60 -0.83
N GLU A 96 17.95 -0.53 -1.53
CA GLU A 96 18.96 -1.56 -1.24
C GLU A 96 20.38 -1.04 -1.42
N ASP A 97 20.65 -0.28 -2.48
CA ASP A 97 21.97 0.29 -2.75
C ASP A 97 22.37 1.32 -1.65
N CYS A 98 21.41 2.05 -1.07
CA CYS A 98 21.64 2.97 0.06
C CYS A 98 21.94 2.24 1.39
N TYR A 99 21.35 1.06 1.60
CA TYR A 99 21.43 0.31 2.85
C TYR A 99 21.68 -1.20 2.60
N PRO A 100 22.84 -1.57 2.01
CA PRO A 100 23.06 -2.91 1.47
C PRO A 100 23.03 -4.02 2.54
N ASP A 101 23.53 -3.73 3.74
CA ASP A 101 23.66 -4.69 4.84
C ASP A 101 22.50 -4.62 5.85
N VAL A 102 21.41 -3.95 5.49
CA VAL A 102 20.24 -3.74 6.35
C VAL A 102 19.06 -4.55 5.80
N GLU A 103 18.21 -5.11 6.67
CA GLU A 103 17.02 -5.85 6.25
C GLU A 103 15.93 -4.91 5.69
N PRO A 104 15.08 -5.36 4.73
CA PRO A 104 14.15 -4.51 3.99
C PRO A 104 13.32 -3.54 4.85
N GLU A 105 12.62 -4.04 5.88
CA GLU A 105 11.79 -3.25 6.80
C GLU A 105 12.59 -2.12 7.47
N GLN A 106 13.83 -2.42 7.87
CA GLN A 106 14.71 -1.45 8.49
C GLN A 106 15.21 -0.41 7.47
N ARG A 107 15.34 -0.76 6.19
CA ARG A 107 15.63 0.22 5.11
C ARG A 107 14.46 1.20 4.96
N GLU A 108 13.23 0.70 4.99
CA GLU A 108 12.02 1.53 4.93
C GLU A 108 11.98 2.51 6.10
N TYR A 109 12.25 2.04 7.32
CA TYR A 109 12.34 2.89 8.51
C TYR A 109 13.39 3.99 8.38
N LEU A 110 14.63 3.64 8.03
CA LEU A 110 15.72 4.62 7.95
C LEU A 110 15.39 5.71 6.92
N TYR A 111 14.90 5.30 5.75
CA TYR A 111 14.56 6.22 4.68
C TYR A 111 13.32 7.07 5.02
N ALA A 112 12.28 6.47 5.61
CA ALA A 112 11.11 7.19 6.07
C ALA A 112 11.47 8.19 7.17
N LYS A 113 12.33 7.84 8.12
CA LYS A 113 12.75 8.74 9.22
C LYS A 113 13.45 10.00 8.70
N GLU A 114 14.23 9.89 7.62
CA GLU A 114 14.89 11.03 6.97
C GLU A 114 13.91 11.86 6.11
N HIS A 115 13.09 11.18 5.31
CA HIS A 115 12.27 11.83 4.28
C HIS A 115 10.85 12.16 4.71
N GLY A 116 10.32 11.56 5.78
CA GLY A 116 8.99 11.75 6.35
C GLY A 116 7.87 11.07 5.56
N THR A 117 7.83 11.25 4.22
CA THR A 117 6.83 10.65 3.34
C THR A 117 7.50 10.08 2.12
N VAL A 118 7.29 8.79 1.89
CA VAL A 118 8.06 7.99 0.95
C VAL A 118 7.11 7.19 0.06
N PHE A 119 7.48 7.05 -1.21
CA PHE A 119 6.93 6.04 -2.09
C PHE A 119 8.05 5.13 -2.59
N ILE A 120 8.07 3.89 -2.10
CA ILE A 120 9.03 2.88 -2.54
C ILE A 120 8.48 2.20 -3.78
N MET A 121 9.13 2.41 -4.91
CA MET A 121 8.71 1.91 -6.21
C MET A 121 9.33 0.55 -6.53
N LYS A 122 8.68 -0.18 -7.44
CA LYS A 122 9.18 -1.42 -8.05
C LYS A 122 9.35 -2.58 -7.08
N ILE A 123 8.28 -2.88 -6.36
CA ILE A 123 8.25 -3.94 -5.34
C ILE A 123 7.75 -5.24 -5.99
N GLY A 124 8.42 -6.36 -5.70
CA GLY A 124 8.02 -7.71 -6.12
C GLY A 124 9.10 -8.49 -6.88
N GLY A 125 9.85 -7.80 -7.76
CA GLY A 125 10.96 -8.41 -8.49
C GLY A 125 12.19 -8.68 -7.60
N LYS A 126 13.04 -9.63 -8.02
CA LYS A 126 14.33 -9.87 -7.36
C LYS A 126 15.24 -8.65 -7.55
N LEU A 127 15.86 -8.21 -6.46
CA LEU A 127 16.90 -7.19 -6.46
C LEU A 127 18.28 -7.81 -6.80
N ARG A 128 19.33 -7.00 -6.82
CA ARG A 128 20.72 -7.46 -7.05
C ARG A 128 21.17 -8.47 -6.01
N SER A 129 20.66 -8.38 -4.78
CA SER A 129 20.86 -9.40 -3.73
C SER A 129 20.25 -10.77 -4.06
N GLY A 130 19.44 -10.87 -5.11
CA GLY A 130 18.71 -12.08 -5.50
C GLY A 130 17.42 -12.31 -4.73
N ARG A 131 17.11 -11.44 -3.75
CA ARG A 131 15.87 -11.45 -2.96
C ARG A 131 14.98 -10.27 -3.38
N PRO A 132 13.65 -10.41 -3.36
CA PRO A 132 12.77 -9.26 -3.53
C PRO A 132 12.77 -8.38 -2.28
N HIS A 133 12.41 -7.10 -2.43
CA HIS A 133 12.20 -6.18 -1.29
C HIS A 133 11.07 -6.65 -0.38
N SER A 134 9.93 -6.98 -0.99
CA SER A 134 8.76 -7.57 -0.35
C SER A 134 8.01 -8.44 -1.36
N GLY A 135 7.20 -9.37 -0.86
CA GLY A 135 6.41 -10.28 -1.68
C GLY A 135 5.29 -9.56 -2.42
N ARG A 136 5.15 -9.82 -3.72
CA ARG A 136 4.01 -9.35 -4.53
C ARG A 136 3.46 -10.46 -5.40
N ALA A 137 2.14 -10.47 -5.56
CA ALA A 137 1.53 -11.41 -6.49
C ALA A 137 1.85 -10.99 -7.94
N PRO A 138 1.94 -11.95 -8.86
CA PRO A 138 2.34 -11.69 -10.25
C PRO A 138 1.21 -11.17 -11.13
N ASP A 139 -0.03 -11.12 -10.64
CA ASP A 139 -1.25 -11.07 -11.44
C ASP A 139 -2.06 -9.76 -11.37
N TYR A 140 -1.68 -8.83 -10.49
CA TYR A 140 -2.38 -7.54 -10.39
C TYR A 140 -1.46 -6.35 -10.73
N ASP A 141 -0.33 -6.18 -10.06
CA ASP A 141 0.57 -5.04 -10.26
C ASP A 141 1.72 -5.35 -11.20
N ASP A 142 2.04 -4.42 -12.11
CA ASP A 142 3.33 -4.46 -12.80
C ASP A 142 4.42 -4.03 -11.83
N TRP A 143 5.35 -4.93 -11.52
CA TRP A 143 6.45 -4.67 -10.59
C TRP A 143 7.45 -3.60 -11.09
N GLU A 144 7.30 -3.09 -12.31
CA GLU A 144 8.04 -1.90 -12.77
C GLU A 144 7.30 -0.59 -12.50
N LEU A 145 6.01 -0.66 -12.18
CA LEU A 145 5.06 0.47 -12.10
C LEU A 145 4.13 0.36 -10.88
N ASN A 146 4.64 -0.15 -9.77
CA ASN A 146 3.96 -0.21 -8.48
C ASN A 146 4.80 0.38 -7.36
N GLY A 147 4.24 0.42 -6.15
CA GLY A 147 4.95 0.77 -4.94
C GLY A 147 4.05 0.97 -3.74
N ASP A 148 4.70 1.28 -2.62
CA ASP A 148 4.04 1.42 -1.33
C ASP A 148 4.24 2.84 -0.77
N ILE A 149 3.15 3.44 -0.27
CA ILE A 149 3.15 4.75 0.40
C ILE A 149 3.43 4.53 1.88
N ILE A 150 4.54 5.09 2.35
CA ILE A 150 5.04 4.93 3.72
C ILE A 150 5.20 6.31 4.35
N PHE A 151 4.68 6.45 5.57
CA PHE A 151 4.94 7.61 6.42
C PHE A 151 5.85 7.20 7.57
N TYR A 152 6.78 8.08 7.94
CA TYR A 152 7.40 7.97 9.26
C TYR A 152 6.35 8.31 10.32
N TYR A 153 6.17 7.41 11.28
CA TYR A 153 5.20 7.57 12.35
C TYR A 153 5.89 7.84 13.68
N PRO A 154 5.94 9.11 14.15
CA PRO A 154 6.78 9.48 15.30
C PRO A 154 6.35 8.87 16.62
N LEU A 155 5.05 8.58 16.81
CA LEU A 155 4.55 8.05 18.08
C LEU A 155 5.15 6.68 18.40
N LEU A 156 5.32 5.83 17.38
CA LEU A 156 5.89 4.50 17.50
C LEU A 156 7.35 4.42 17.01
N ASP A 157 7.91 5.53 16.54
CA ASP A 157 9.20 5.61 15.86
C ASP A 157 9.36 4.50 14.81
N CYS A 158 8.45 4.43 13.83
CA CYS A 158 8.43 3.37 12.82
C CYS A 158 8.14 3.89 11.40
N ALA A 159 8.38 3.05 10.39
CA ALA A 159 7.80 3.21 9.06
C ALA A 159 6.39 2.61 9.06
N MET A 160 5.39 3.39 8.66
CA MET A 160 4.00 2.96 8.59
C MET A 160 3.52 2.96 7.15
N GLU A 161 3.34 1.77 6.59
CA GLU A 161 2.73 1.57 5.26
C GLU A 161 1.22 1.86 5.32
N ILE A 162 0.77 2.84 4.55
CA ILE A 162 -0.64 3.25 4.45
C ILE A 162 -1.32 2.70 3.20
N SER A 163 -0.55 2.57 2.11
CA SER A 163 -1.12 2.10 0.85
C SER A 163 -0.14 1.27 0.07
N SER A 164 -0.68 0.26 -0.59
CA SER A 164 -0.01 -0.42 -1.67
C SER A 164 -0.80 -0.23 -2.97
N MET A 165 -0.11 0.23 -4.01
CA MET A 165 -0.76 0.60 -5.26
C MET A 165 0.16 0.46 -6.47
N GLY A 166 -0.45 0.39 -7.65
CA GLY A 166 0.32 0.29 -8.88
C GLY A 166 -0.53 0.38 -10.13
N ILE A 167 0.17 0.63 -11.23
CA ILE A 167 -0.39 0.42 -12.56
C ILE A 167 -0.41 -1.07 -12.81
N ARG A 168 -1.59 -1.59 -13.16
CA ARG A 168 -1.80 -3.01 -13.29
C ARG A 168 -0.96 -3.63 -14.41
N VAL A 169 -0.73 -4.93 -14.32
CA VAL A 169 -0.09 -5.71 -15.39
C VAL A 169 -0.85 -5.54 -16.72
N ASP A 170 -0.11 -5.40 -17.80
CA ASP A 170 -0.60 -5.69 -19.15
C ASP A 170 -0.30 -7.16 -19.52
N GLY A 171 -0.71 -7.60 -20.71
CA GLY A 171 -0.48 -8.98 -21.15
C GLY A 171 1.00 -9.40 -21.14
N LYS A 172 1.92 -8.49 -21.45
CA LYS A 172 3.37 -8.79 -21.46
C LYS A 172 3.93 -8.87 -20.05
N ALA A 173 3.58 -7.92 -19.20
CA ALA A 173 4.01 -7.90 -17.81
C ALA A 173 3.47 -9.13 -17.07
N LEU A 174 2.19 -9.48 -17.27
CA LEU A 174 1.58 -10.69 -16.70
C LEU A 174 2.34 -11.95 -17.11
N ASP A 175 2.58 -12.15 -18.40
CA ASP A 175 3.29 -13.35 -18.90
C ASP A 175 4.70 -13.49 -18.30
N ARG A 176 5.44 -12.38 -18.27
CA ARG A 176 6.76 -12.31 -17.63
C ARG A 176 6.69 -12.66 -16.15
N GLN A 177 5.80 -12.01 -15.39
CA GLN A 177 5.71 -12.16 -13.94
C GLN A 177 5.24 -13.56 -13.52
N LEU A 178 4.27 -14.16 -14.23
CA LEU A 178 3.85 -15.54 -13.97
C LEU A 178 5.00 -16.53 -14.15
N THR A 179 5.85 -16.31 -15.15
CA THR A 179 7.04 -17.14 -15.37
C THR A 179 8.05 -16.97 -14.24
N LEU A 180 8.34 -15.72 -13.85
CA LEU A 180 9.29 -15.42 -12.76
C LEU A 180 8.83 -15.94 -11.39
N SER A 181 7.53 -15.94 -11.13
CA SER A 181 6.93 -16.46 -9.89
C SER A 181 6.62 -17.96 -9.94
N ASN A 182 6.93 -18.65 -11.06
CA ASN A 182 6.57 -20.05 -11.27
C ASN A 182 5.07 -20.34 -11.05
N CYS A 183 4.20 -19.43 -11.49
CA CYS A 183 2.73 -19.53 -11.42
C CYS A 183 2.13 -19.74 -12.82
N ASN A 184 2.79 -20.56 -13.64
CA ASN A 184 2.45 -20.68 -15.06
C ASN A 184 1.04 -21.21 -15.31
N GLU A 185 0.53 -22.03 -14.38
CA GLU A 185 -0.81 -22.60 -14.39
C GLU A 185 -1.93 -21.56 -14.36
N ARG A 186 -1.67 -20.36 -13.81
CA ARG A 186 -2.69 -19.31 -13.72
C ARG A 186 -3.11 -18.77 -15.08
N ARG A 187 -2.32 -18.97 -16.14
CA ARG A 187 -2.67 -18.56 -17.52
C ARG A 187 -4.00 -19.14 -18.00
N GLU A 188 -4.41 -20.29 -17.47
CA GLU A 188 -5.67 -20.95 -17.85
C GLU A 188 -6.90 -20.34 -17.17
N LEU A 189 -6.71 -19.56 -16.10
CA LEU A 189 -7.80 -18.93 -15.37
C LEU A 189 -8.43 -17.82 -16.21
N LEU A 190 -9.75 -17.66 -16.11
CA LEU A 190 -10.53 -16.73 -16.94
C LEU A 190 -9.95 -15.31 -16.94
N PHE A 191 -9.66 -14.75 -15.77
CA PHE A 191 -9.11 -13.40 -15.65
C PHE A 191 -7.80 -13.22 -16.42
N HIS A 192 -6.89 -14.20 -16.28
CA HIS A 192 -5.58 -14.18 -16.91
C HIS A 192 -5.70 -14.32 -18.44
N ARG A 193 -6.56 -15.22 -18.92
CA ARG A 193 -6.83 -15.39 -20.36
C ARG A 193 -7.33 -14.10 -21.00
N LEU A 194 -8.21 -13.37 -20.33
CA LEU A 194 -8.73 -12.09 -20.83
C LEU A 194 -7.64 -11.01 -20.85
N LEU A 195 -6.79 -10.94 -19.82
CA LEU A 195 -5.71 -9.96 -19.76
C LEU A 195 -4.61 -10.24 -20.80
N LEU A 196 -4.22 -11.51 -20.99
CA LEU A 196 -3.23 -11.92 -22.01
C LEU A 196 -3.68 -11.63 -23.44
N LYS A 197 -5.00 -11.54 -23.68
CA LYS A 197 -5.59 -11.18 -24.98
C LYS A 197 -5.89 -9.69 -25.12
N ASP A 198 -5.45 -8.87 -24.16
CA ASP A 198 -5.75 -7.43 -24.10
C ASP A 198 -7.26 -7.12 -24.13
N GLU A 199 -8.11 -8.02 -23.62
CA GLU A 199 -9.56 -7.81 -23.58
C GLU A 199 -10.01 -6.95 -22.39
N LEU A 200 -9.20 -6.87 -21.33
CA LEU A 200 -9.46 -6.03 -20.15
C LEU A 200 -8.86 -4.63 -20.32
N PRO A 201 -9.49 -3.58 -19.76
CA PRO A 201 -8.94 -2.24 -19.81
C PRO A 201 -7.67 -2.14 -18.94
N LEU A 202 -6.69 -1.34 -19.40
CA LEU A 202 -5.59 -0.93 -18.55
C LEU A 202 -6.11 -0.11 -17.37
N SER A 203 -5.51 -0.30 -16.21
CA SER A 203 -5.94 0.34 -14.98
C SER A 203 -4.77 0.65 -14.05
N ILE A 204 -5.03 1.55 -13.11
CA ILE A 204 -4.22 1.82 -11.92
C ILE A 204 -5.14 1.68 -10.72
N GLY A 205 -4.64 1.10 -9.65
CA GLY A 205 -5.43 0.94 -8.42
C GLY A 205 -4.55 0.66 -7.21
N GLY A 206 -5.20 0.45 -6.08
CA GLY A 206 -4.52 0.13 -4.82
C GLY A 206 -5.49 0.02 -3.66
N GLY A 207 -4.95 -0.42 -2.52
CA GLY A 207 -5.65 -0.38 -1.25
C GLY A 207 -5.05 0.70 -0.36
N ILE A 208 -5.90 1.46 0.34
CA ILE A 208 -5.50 2.38 1.40
C ILE A 208 -6.13 1.86 2.69
N GLY A 209 -5.32 1.49 3.69
CA GLY A 209 -5.82 0.92 4.94
C GLY A 209 -6.64 1.94 5.73
N GLN A 210 -7.92 1.66 5.99
CA GLN A 210 -8.81 2.64 6.64
C GLN A 210 -8.40 2.83 8.11
N SER A 211 -8.28 1.74 8.86
CA SER A 211 -7.88 1.75 10.26
C SER A 211 -6.44 2.24 10.44
N ARG A 212 -5.53 1.88 9.53
CA ARG A 212 -4.17 2.46 9.53
C ARG A 212 -4.19 3.97 9.30
N MET A 213 -5.03 4.47 8.39
CA MET A 213 -5.18 5.90 8.19
C MET A 213 -5.81 6.58 9.41
N CYS A 214 -6.84 6.00 10.02
CA CYS A 214 -7.44 6.52 11.25
C CYS A 214 -6.42 6.57 12.40
N MET A 215 -5.64 5.51 12.59
CA MET A 215 -4.56 5.46 13.57
C MET A 215 -3.53 6.57 13.35
N LEU A 216 -3.06 6.75 12.11
CA LEU A 216 -2.12 7.82 11.75
C LEU A 216 -2.71 9.21 12.03
N LEU A 217 -3.93 9.48 11.53
CA LEU A 217 -4.56 10.79 11.58
C LEU A 217 -5.00 11.19 12.99
N LEU A 218 -5.37 10.24 13.84
CA LEU A 218 -5.75 10.46 15.24
C LEU A 218 -4.57 10.30 16.20
N ASN A 219 -3.38 10.00 15.67
CA ASN A 219 -2.15 9.77 16.42
C ASN A 219 -2.30 8.70 17.52
N LYS A 220 -2.74 7.50 17.12
CA LYS A 220 -3.00 6.36 18.02
C LYS A 220 -1.83 5.38 18.07
N ALA A 221 -1.59 4.82 19.26
CA ALA A 221 -0.48 3.91 19.51
C ALA A 221 -0.78 2.48 19.06
N HIS A 222 -2.05 2.10 18.95
CA HIS A 222 -2.45 0.79 18.49
C HIS A 222 -3.63 0.86 17.51
N ILE A 223 -3.61 0.05 16.45
CA ILE A 223 -4.70 -0.05 15.47
C ILE A 223 -6.04 -0.47 16.10
N GLY A 224 -6.03 -1.20 17.23
CA GLY A 224 -7.22 -1.59 17.97
C GLY A 224 -7.92 -0.41 18.67
N GLU A 225 -7.30 0.76 18.77
CA GLU A 225 -7.97 1.98 19.26
C GLU A 225 -9.00 2.54 18.27
N VAL A 226 -8.92 2.13 16.99
CA VAL A 226 -9.77 2.63 15.91
C VAL A 226 -10.55 1.51 15.21
N GLN A 227 -10.38 0.27 15.64
CA GLN A 227 -10.96 -0.92 15.03
C GLN A 227 -11.24 -2.00 16.07
N SER A 228 -12.43 -2.62 16.04
CA SER A 228 -12.70 -3.80 16.87
C SER A 228 -12.13 -5.05 16.20
N SER A 229 -11.30 -5.79 16.94
CA SER A 229 -10.62 -7.00 16.47
C SER A 229 -10.38 -7.97 17.63
N ILE A 230 -9.59 -9.02 17.42
CA ILE A 230 -9.20 -9.98 18.45
C ILE A 230 -7.72 -9.80 18.76
N TRP A 231 -7.41 -9.73 20.06
CA TRP A 231 -6.06 -9.54 20.59
C TRP A 231 -5.79 -10.61 21.65
N ASP A 232 -4.53 -11.03 21.77
CA ASP A 232 -4.10 -11.94 22.83
C ASP A 232 -4.05 -11.23 24.19
N GLU A 233 -4.05 -12.01 25.28
CA GLU A 233 -4.07 -11.49 26.65
C GLU A 233 -2.90 -10.55 26.94
N ARG A 234 -1.72 -10.83 26.37
CA ARG A 234 -0.53 -10.00 26.59
C ARG A 234 -0.71 -8.62 25.95
N THR A 235 -1.18 -8.56 24.71
CA THR A 235 -1.50 -7.29 24.03
C THR A 235 -2.55 -6.48 24.81
N MET A 236 -3.61 -7.14 25.29
CA MET A 236 -4.66 -6.50 26.10
C MET A 236 -4.09 -5.90 27.40
N ASP A 237 -3.24 -6.65 28.11
CA ASP A 237 -2.62 -6.20 29.36
C ASP A 237 -1.63 -5.05 29.15
N GLU A 238 -0.75 -5.15 28.15
CA GLU A 238 0.24 -4.11 27.82
C GLU A 238 -0.47 -2.80 27.43
N CYS A 239 -1.52 -2.86 26.60
CA CYS A 239 -2.31 -1.70 26.22
C CYS A 239 -3.02 -1.07 27.44
N SER A 240 -3.68 -1.89 28.25
CA SER A 240 -4.37 -1.42 29.47
C SER A 240 -3.42 -0.71 30.44
N GLN A 241 -2.23 -1.27 30.68
CA GLN A 241 -1.20 -0.67 31.52
C GLN A 241 -0.67 0.66 30.96
N ALA A 242 -0.62 0.79 29.63
CA ALA A 242 -0.24 2.02 28.95
C ALA A 242 -1.39 3.06 28.85
N GLY A 243 -2.59 2.73 29.35
CA GLY A 243 -3.78 3.58 29.23
C GLY A 243 -4.38 3.62 27.82
N ILE A 244 -4.05 2.64 26.98
CA ILE A 244 -4.57 2.47 25.63
C ILE A 244 -5.85 1.64 25.70
N VAL A 245 -6.93 2.18 25.13
CA VAL A 245 -8.24 1.51 25.09
C VAL A 245 -8.44 0.87 23.73
N LEU A 246 -8.48 -0.47 23.70
CA LEU A 246 -8.81 -1.25 22.51
C LEU A 246 -10.34 -1.39 22.38
N LEU A 247 -10.86 -1.29 21.15
CA LEU A 247 -12.29 -1.38 20.80
C LEU A 247 -12.78 -2.82 20.54
#